data_AF-A0A7K1ED73-F1
#
_entry.id   AF-A0A7K1ED73-F1
#
_cell.length_a   1.000
_cell.length_b   1.000
_cell.length_c   1.000
_cell.angle_alpha   90.00
_cell.angle_beta   90.00
_cell.angle_gamma   90.00
#
_symmetry.space_group_name_H-M   'P 1'
#
loop_
_entity.id
_entity.type
_entity.pdbx_description
1 polymer ?
#
loop_
_entity_poly.entity_id
_entity_poly.type
_entity_poly.pdbx_seq_one_letter_code
_entity_poly.pdbx_strand_id
1 'polypeptide(L)'
;MTPTQKAVTNFDVTPAEQDLPNMISVDDHVMEPKELWQEQLPASLRERGPRTVREKVKLSFKGGHYGFERNAEDGQWCDVWLFDDLVTPTGLLHAPAGVPRDEQRNIPAVYEDFRDGTWDQTARLADMDLNHVDAAINYPNI
;
A
#
# COMPACT_ATOMS: atom_id res chain seq x y z
N MET A 1 56.98 39.88 2.88
CA MET A 1 56.19 38.90 2.09
C MET A 1 54.88 38.70 2.82
N THR A 2 53.80 39.26 2.30
CA THR A 2 52.45 39.09 2.87
C THR A 2 51.88 37.78 2.35
N PRO A 3 51.37 36.86 3.18
CA PRO A 3 50.80 35.62 2.67
C PRO A 3 49.50 35.94 1.93
N THR A 4 49.42 35.58 0.65
CA THR A 4 48.19 35.67 -0.13
C THR A 4 47.20 34.63 0.42
N GLN A 5 46.13 35.12 1.05
CA GLN A 5 45.01 34.29 1.49
C GLN A 5 44.34 33.72 0.23
N LYS A 6 44.48 32.41 -0.02
CA LYS A 6 43.76 31.74 -1.11
C LYS A 6 42.27 31.87 -0.81
N ALA A 7 41.52 32.38 -1.78
CA ALA A 7 40.07 32.46 -1.72
C ALA A 7 39.51 31.06 -1.48
N VAL A 8 38.82 30.89 -0.35
CA VAL A 8 38.05 29.68 -0.06
C VAL A 8 36.79 29.78 -0.91
N THR A 9 36.71 28.98 -1.96
CA THR A 9 35.47 28.80 -2.71
C THR A 9 34.46 28.14 -1.77
N ASN A 10 33.32 28.80 -1.53
CA ASN A 10 32.20 28.18 -0.86
C ASN A 10 31.78 26.96 -1.69
N PHE A 11 32.12 25.76 -1.22
CA PHE A 11 31.46 24.56 -1.71
C PHE A 11 30.02 24.63 -1.23
N ASP A 12 29.07 24.55 -2.17
CA ASP A 12 27.69 24.28 -1.80
C ASP A 12 27.69 22.91 -1.12
N VAL A 13 27.46 22.90 0.19
CA VAL A 13 27.46 21.68 1.02
C VAL A 13 26.18 20.86 0.82
N THR A 14 25.26 21.36 0.01
CA THR A 14 23.99 20.70 -0.30
C THR A 14 24.21 19.76 -1.48
N PRO A 15 24.07 18.43 -1.31
CA PRO A 15 24.10 17.49 -2.42
C PRO A 15 22.92 17.74 -3.37
N ALA A 16 23.11 17.48 -4.66
CA ALA A 16 22.01 17.45 -5.61
C ALA A 16 21.18 16.17 -5.44
N GLU A 17 19.95 16.14 -5.94
CA GLU A 17 19.05 14.99 -5.83
C GLU A 17 19.68 13.70 -6.35
N GLN A 18 20.38 13.76 -7.50
CA GLN A 18 21.06 12.60 -8.09
C GLN A 18 22.27 12.10 -7.29
N ASP A 19 22.76 12.89 -6.33
CA ASP A 19 23.86 12.51 -5.45
C ASP A 19 23.36 11.78 -4.19
N LEU A 20 22.04 11.78 -3.95
CA LEU A 20 21.44 11.09 -2.82
C LEU A 20 21.41 9.57 -3.09
N PRO A 21 21.85 8.74 -2.13
CA PRO A 21 21.72 7.30 -2.26
C PRO A 21 20.25 6.89 -2.27
N ASN A 22 19.96 5.72 -2.83
CA ASN A 22 18.64 5.10 -2.67
C ASN A 22 18.29 4.91 -1.19
N MET A 23 17.01 4.96 -0.87
CA MET A 23 16.50 4.82 0.49
C MET A 23 16.33 3.36 0.89
N ILE A 24 16.48 3.09 2.19
CA ILE A 24 15.98 1.85 2.80
C ILE A 24 14.64 2.20 3.46
N SER A 25 13.54 1.64 2.97
CA SER A 25 12.24 1.77 3.62
C SER A 25 12.13 0.77 4.77
N VAL A 26 11.89 1.28 5.98
CA VAL A 26 11.78 0.47 7.19
C VAL A 26 10.35 0.10 7.56
N ASP A 27 9.37 0.63 6.82
CA ASP A 27 7.94 0.47 7.08
C ASP A 27 7.14 0.55 5.77
N ASP A 28 7.21 -0.54 4.99
CA ASP A 28 6.33 -0.76 3.85
C ASP A 28 5.27 -1.80 4.20
N HIS A 29 4.18 -1.80 3.46
CA HIS A 29 3.13 -2.81 3.55
C HIS A 29 2.83 -3.36 2.15
N VAL A 30 2.48 -4.65 2.11
CA VAL A 30 1.94 -5.31 0.93
C VAL A 30 0.53 -5.80 1.28
N MET A 31 -0.44 -5.55 0.40
CA MET A 31 -1.72 -6.24 0.49
C MET A 31 -1.50 -7.70 0.14
N GLU A 32 -1.97 -8.59 0.99
CA GLU A 32 -1.85 -10.02 0.78
C GLU A 32 -2.52 -10.40 -0.55
N PRO A 33 -1.87 -11.21 -1.41
CA PRO A 33 -2.52 -11.71 -2.62
C PRO A 33 -3.82 -12.44 -2.26
N LYS A 34 -4.88 -12.24 -3.05
CA LYS A 34 -6.23 -12.75 -2.75
C LYS A 34 -6.25 -14.27 -2.56
N GLU A 35 -5.39 -14.97 -3.28
CA GLU A 35 -5.30 -16.42 -3.35
C GLU A 35 -4.28 -17.00 -2.35
N LEU A 36 -3.49 -16.16 -1.66
CA LEU A 36 -2.36 -16.57 -0.83
C LEU A 36 -2.70 -17.76 0.07
N TRP A 37 -3.75 -17.63 0.88
CA TRP A 37 -4.13 -18.68 1.83
C TRP A 37 -4.84 -19.85 1.17
N GLN A 38 -5.49 -19.64 0.03
CA GLN A 38 -6.13 -20.73 -0.71
C GLN A 38 -5.09 -21.63 -1.40
N GLU A 39 -3.94 -21.07 -1.76
CA GLU A 39 -2.81 -21.81 -2.31
C GLU A 39 -1.94 -22.46 -1.23
N GLN A 40 -1.58 -21.68 -0.20
CA GLN A 40 -0.54 -22.06 0.75
C GLN A 40 -1.04 -22.85 1.96
N LEU A 41 -2.32 -22.74 2.34
CA LEU A 41 -2.83 -23.54 3.45
C LEU A 41 -3.04 -25.00 3.04
N PRO A 42 -2.84 -25.95 3.99
CA PRO A 42 -3.28 -27.33 3.81
C PRO A 42 -4.76 -27.40 3.44
N ALA A 43 -5.13 -28.37 2.59
CA ALA A 43 -6.50 -28.49 2.08
C ALA A 43 -7.57 -28.52 3.20
N SER A 44 -7.26 -29.11 4.35
CA SER A 44 -8.15 -29.18 5.52
C SER A 44 -8.39 -27.84 6.21
N LEU A 45 -7.60 -26.80 5.91
CA LEU A 45 -7.68 -25.48 6.53
C LEU A 45 -8.14 -24.37 5.57
N ARG A 46 -8.14 -24.60 4.25
CA ARG A 46 -8.46 -23.56 3.24
C ARG A 46 -9.84 -22.93 3.43
N GLU A 47 -10.84 -23.74 3.79
CA GLU A 47 -12.21 -23.26 4.02
C GLU A 47 -12.29 -22.28 5.21
N ARG A 48 -11.46 -22.50 6.23
CA ARG A 48 -11.39 -21.67 7.44
C ARG A 48 -10.34 -20.57 7.37
N GLY A 49 -9.44 -20.64 6.38
CA GLY A 49 -8.39 -19.66 6.19
C GLY A 49 -8.93 -18.32 5.67
N PRO A 50 -8.11 -17.26 5.73
CA PRO A 50 -8.48 -15.98 5.15
C PRO A 50 -8.77 -16.12 3.65
N ARG A 51 -9.79 -15.39 3.19
CA ARG A 51 -10.17 -15.35 1.77
C ARG A 51 -10.88 -14.05 1.45
N THR A 52 -10.80 -13.65 0.19
CA THR A 52 -11.58 -12.54 -0.32
C THR A 52 -12.90 -13.03 -0.91
N VAL A 53 -13.92 -12.17 -0.81
CA VAL A 53 -15.15 -12.27 -1.60
C VAL A 53 -15.42 -10.92 -2.24
N ARG A 54 -16.02 -10.92 -3.43
CA ARG A 54 -16.45 -9.69 -4.07
C ARG A 54 -17.92 -9.40 -3.79
N GLU A 55 -18.18 -8.27 -3.16
CA GLU A 55 -19.51 -7.86 -2.75
C GLU A 55 -19.74 -6.38 -3.03
N LYS A 56 -21.00 -5.96 -3.09
CA LYS A 56 -21.33 -4.53 -3.05
C LYS A 56 -21.32 -4.03 -1.62
N VAL A 57 -20.50 -3.04 -1.32
CA VAL A 57 -20.32 -2.49 0.02
C VAL A 57 -20.60 -0.99 0.04
N LYS A 58 -21.12 -0.48 1.15
CA LYS A 58 -21.07 0.95 1.49
C LYS A 58 -20.20 1.14 2.71
N LEU A 59 -19.20 2.01 2.61
CA LEU A 59 -18.43 2.45 3.77
C LEU A 59 -19.11 3.65 4.41
N SER A 60 -18.95 3.77 5.72
CA SER A 60 -19.40 4.91 6.49
C SER A 60 -18.34 5.27 7.54
N PHE A 61 -18.08 6.57 7.67
CA PHE A 61 -17.23 7.11 8.72
C PHE A 61 -18.01 8.19 9.45
N LYS A 62 -18.54 7.85 10.63
CA LYS A 62 -19.40 8.75 11.42
C LYS A 62 -18.82 8.88 12.81
N GLY A 63 -18.44 10.11 13.20
CA GLY A 63 -17.96 10.39 14.56
C GLY A 63 -16.71 9.62 14.97
N GLY A 64 -15.79 9.33 14.03
CA GLY A 64 -14.59 8.54 14.30
C GLY A 64 -14.79 7.01 14.20
N HIS A 65 -16.03 6.56 13.99
CA HIS A 65 -16.33 5.14 13.82
C HIS A 65 -16.40 4.77 12.35
N TYR A 66 -15.55 3.82 11.96
CA TYR A 66 -15.60 3.16 10.67
C TYR A 66 -16.62 2.02 10.72
N GLY A 67 -17.57 2.00 9.80
CA GLY A 67 -18.57 0.96 9.67
C GLY A 67 -18.92 0.74 8.21
N PHE A 68 -19.50 -0.41 7.90
CA PHE A 68 -19.82 -0.76 6.52
C PHE A 68 -21.09 -1.61 6.42
N GLU A 69 -21.75 -1.55 5.27
CA GLU A 69 -22.90 -2.37 4.92
C GLU A 69 -22.50 -3.28 3.76
N ARG A 70 -22.64 -4.59 3.94
CA ARG A 70 -22.38 -5.61 2.91
C ARG A 70 -23.62 -5.91 2.10
N ASN A 71 -23.42 -6.37 0.88
CA ASN A 71 -24.49 -6.69 -0.07
C ASN A 71 -25.49 -5.54 -0.26
N ALA A 72 -25.00 -4.30 -0.15
CA ALA A 72 -25.82 -3.10 -0.35
C ALA A 72 -26.21 -2.99 -1.82
N GLU A 73 -27.50 -2.89 -2.13
CA GLU A 73 -28.01 -2.89 -3.51
C GLU A 73 -27.39 -1.77 -4.37
N ASP A 74 -27.26 -0.59 -3.77
CA ASP A 74 -26.62 0.63 -4.29
C ASP A 74 -25.19 0.84 -3.73
N GLY A 75 -24.55 -0.23 -3.25
CA GLY A 75 -23.13 -0.23 -2.87
C GLY A 75 -22.17 -0.28 -4.07
N GLN A 76 -20.89 -0.06 -3.80
CA GLN A 76 -19.80 -0.19 -4.79
C GLN A 76 -19.10 -1.54 -4.64
N TRP A 77 -18.53 -2.05 -5.72
CA TRP A 77 -17.78 -3.31 -5.66
C TRP A 77 -16.59 -3.19 -4.70
N CYS A 78 -16.40 -4.23 -3.90
CA CYS A 78 -15.38 -4.29 -2.87
C CYS A 78 -14.87 -5.71 -2.73
N ASP A 79 -13.55 -5.86 -2.56
CA ASP A 79 -12.99 -7.09 -2.01
C ASP A 79 -13.09 -7.06 -0.50
N VAL A 80 -13.81 -8.03 0.05
CA VAL A 80 -13.99 -8.18 1.49
C VAL A 80 -13.21 -9.38 1.97
N TRP A 81 -12.30 -9.14 2.90
CA TRP A 81 -11.57 -10.18 3.60
C TRP A 81 -12.45 -10.84 4.66
N LEU A 82 -12.52 -12.17 4.61
CA LEU A 82 -13.25 -13.02 5.54
C LEU A 82 -12.25 -13.94 6.23
N PHE A 83 -12.27 -13.96 7.56
CA PHE A 83 -11.48 -14.91 8.35
C PHE A 83 -12.16 -15.17 9.69
N ASP A 84 -12.62 -16.42 9.91
CA ASP A 84 -13.50 -16.77 11.03
C ASP A 84 -14.67 -15.77 11.17
N ASP A 85 -14.76 -14.99 12.25
CA ASP A 85 -15.76 -13.94 12.49
C ASP A 85 -15.33 -12.55 12.01
N LEU A 86 -14.08 -12.38 11.58
CA LEU A 86 -13.56 -11.15 11.01
C LEU A 86 -14.10 -10.93 9.60
N VAL A 87 -14.58 -9.72 9.39
CA VAL A 87 -15.03 -9.22 8.09
C VAL A 87 -14.48 -7.83 7.88
N THR A 88 -13.55 -7.68 6.94
CA THR A 88 -12.84 -6.43 6.70
C THR A 88 -12.99 -6.01 5.25
N PRO A 89 -13.67 -4.89 4.95
CA PRO A 89 -13.75 -4.39 3.58
C PRO A 89 -12.42 -3.77 3.14
N THR A 90 -12.05 -3.96 1.88
CA THR A 90 -10.94 -3.23 1.27
C THR A 90 -11.42 -1.83 0.90
N GLY A 91 -10.81 -0.80 1.50
CA GLY A 91 -11.05 0.60 1.16
C GLY A 91 -9.92 1.17 0.31
N LEU A 92 -10.22 2.18 -0.53
CA LEU A 92 -9.21 2.81 -1.40
C LEU A 92 -8.01 3.39 -0.61
N LEU A 93 -8.20 3.73 0.66
CA LEU A 93 -7.13 4.25 1.51
C LEU A 93 -6.17 3.18 2.05
N HIS A 94 -6.41 1.89 1.80
CA HIS A 94 -5.48 0.82 2.21
C HIS A 94 -4.22 0.76 1.33
N ALA A 95 -4.31 1.15 0.06
CA ALA A 95 -3.16 1.17 -0.85
C ALA A 95 -3.20 2.29 -1.91
N PRO A 96 -3.40 3.57 -1.54
CA PRO A 96 -3.60 4.68 -2.49
C PRO A 96 -2.29 5.15 -3.16
N ALA A 97 -1.27 4.30 -3.23
CA ALA A 97 0.01 4.63 -3.85
C ALA A 97 -0.21 5.03 -5.33
N GLY A 98 0.26 6.22 -5.70
CA GLY A 98 0.05 6.78 -7.04
C GLY A 98 -1.31 7.43 -7.29
N VAL A 99 -2.24 7.41 -6.34
CA VAL A 99 -3.54 8.11 -6.45
C VAL A 99 -3.38 9.58 -6.07
N PRO A 100 -3.78 10.54 -6.92
CA PRO A 100 -3.74 11.97 -6.60
C PRO A 100 -4.45 12.30 -5.29
N ARG A 101 -3.88 13.22 -4.52
CA ARG A 101 -4.33 13.50 -3.15
C ARG A 101 -5.80 13.95 -3.06
N ASP A 102 -6.27 14.68 -4.06
CA ASP A 102 -7.65 15.14 -4.20
C ASP A 102 -8.64 14.04 -4.66
N GLU A 103 -8.11 12.93 -5.17
CA GLU A 103 -8.88 11.74 -5.56
C GLU A 103 -8.92 10.66 -4.45
N GLN A 104 -8.08 10.77 -3.43
CA GLN A 104 -8.07 9.85 -2.28
C GLN A 104 -9.34 9.99 -1.44
N ARG A 105 -10.17 8.95 -1.44
CA ARG A 105 -11.49 8.94 -0.78
C ARG A 105 -11.67 7.67 0.03
N ASN A 106 -12.43 7.76 1.12
CA ASN A 106 -12.81 6.59 1.90
C ASN A 106 -14.00 5.88 1.25
N ILE A 107 -13.74 5.13 0.18
CA ILE A 107 -14.72 4.38 -0.61
C ILE A 107 -14.33 2.91 -0.70
N PRO A 108 -15.29 1.99 -0.88
CA PRO A 108 -14.98 0.60 -1.15
C PRO A 108 -14.08 0.48 -2.38
N ALA A 109 -13.15 -0.46 -2.36
CA ALA A 109 -12.22 -0.72 -3.43
C ALA A 109 -12.07 -2.22 -3.70
N VAL A 110 -11.69 -2.53 -4.91
CA VAL A 110 -11.21 -3.83 -5.34
C VAL A 110 -9.72 -3.76 -5.62
N TYR A 111 -9.03 -4.90 -5.69
CA TYR A 111 -7.59 -4.88 -5.96
C TYR A 111 -7.29 -4.12 -7.26
N GLU A 112 -8.10 -4.32 -8.30
CA GLU A 112 -7.92 -3.67 -9.59
C GLU A 112 -7.99 -2.12 -9.55
N ASP A 113 -8.41 -1.52 -8.44
CA ASP A 113 -8.39 -0.06 -8.23
C ASP A 113 -7.00 0.47 -7.80
N PHE A 114 -6.08 -0.38 -7.36
CA PHE A 114 -4.73 0.03 -6.97
C PHE A 114 -3.67 -0.39 -7.99
N ARG A 115 -2.43 0.07 -7.77
CA ARG A 115 -1.28 -0.37 -8.57
C ARG A 115 -0.98 -1.84 -8.28
N ASP A 116 -0.63 -2.60 -9.32
CA ASP A 116 -0.23 -4.02 -9.20
C ASP A 116 0.85 -4.23 -8.13
N GLY A 117 1.81 -3.30 -8.02
CA GLY A 117 2.88 -3.35 -7.02
C GLY A 117 2.40 -3.31 -5.56
N THR A 118 1.12 -3.11 -5.29
CA THR A 118 0.57 -3.15 -3.93
C THR A 118 0.26 -4.58 -3.44
N TRP A 119 0.20 -5.58 -4.34
CA TRP A 119 0.06 -7.01 -3.98
C TRP A 119 0.97 -7.95 -4.79
N ASP A 120 1.52 -7.50 -5.93
CA ASP A 120 2.44 -8.30 -6.73
C ASP A 120 3.90 -7.90 -6.45
N GLN A 121 4.69 -8.89 -6.03
CA GLN A 121 6.09 -8.70 -5.66
C GLN A 121 6.94 -8.21 -6.84
N THR A 122 6.68 -8.68 -8.06
CA THR A 122 7.49 -8.32 -9.23
C THR A 122 7.19 -6.89 -9.67
N ALA A 123 5.91 -6.53 -9.71
CA ALA A 123 5.47 -5.16 -10.00
C ALA A 123 5.96 -4.17 -8.93
N ARG A 124 6.06 -4.60 -7.66
CA ARG A 124 6.59 -3.77 -6.57
C ARG A 124 8.02 -3.29 -6.82
N LEU A 125 8.87 -4.10 -7.46
CA LEU A 125 10.25 -3.70 -7.75
C LEU A 125 10.31 -2.47 -8.65
N ALA A 126 9.43 -2.37 -9.66
CA ALA A 126 9.34 -1.20 -10.51
C ALA A 126 8.83 0.04 -9.75
N ASP A 127 7.93 -0.15 -8.78
CA ASP A 127 7.47 0.94 -7.90
C ASP A 127 8.56 1.39 -6.92
N MET A 128 9.42 0.47 -6.44
CA MET A 128 10.60 0.79 -5.62
C MET A 128 11.62 1.61 -6.40
N ASP A 129 11.92 1.22 -7.65
CA ASP A 129 12.80 1.98 -8.54
C ASP A 129 12.27 3.40 -8.77
N LEU A 130 10.96 3.55 -9.02
CA LEU A 130 10.31 4.86 -9.21
C LEU A 130 10.36 5.72 -7.94
N ASN A 131 10.32 5.12 -6.76
CA ASN A 131 10.27 5.80 -5.47
C ASN A 131 11.65 5.96 -4.81
N HIS A 132 12.74 5.70 -5.55
CA HIS A 132 14.13 5.82 -5.07
C HIS A 132 14.42 4.90 -3.85
N VAL A 133 13.88 3.68 -3.85
CA VAL A 133 14.02 2.68 -2.76
C VAL A 133 14.89 1.51 -3.20
N ASP A 134 15.95 1.21 -2.43
CA ASP A 134 16.86 0.08 -2.65
C ASP A 134 16.35 -1.21 -1.99
N ALA A 135 15.85 -1.08 -0.77
CA ALA A 135 15.37 -2.19 0.04
C ALA A 135 14.19 -1.74 0.91
N ALA A 136 13.25 -2.65 1.14
CA ALA A 136 12.05 -2.40 1.91
C ALA A 136 11.75 -3.53 2.89
N ILE A 137 11.50 -3.19 4.15
CA ILE A 137 10.91 -4.11 5.13
C ILE A 137 9.40 -4.04 4.95
N ASN A 138 8.79 -5.18 4.58
CA ASN A 138 7.36 -5.27 4.31
C ASN A 138 6.61 -5.96 5.45
N TYR A 139 5.56 -5.31 5.94
CA TYR A 139 4.63 -5.80 6.95
C TYR A 139 3.29 -6.24 6.33
N PRO A 140 2.53 -7.10 7.03
CA PRO A 140 1.16 -7.46 6.66
C PRO A 140 0.22 -6.26 6.62
N ASN A 141 -0.92 -6.38 5.93
CA ASN A 141 -1.90 -5.30 5.78
C ASN A 141 -3.26 -5.66 6.37
N ILE A 142 -4.07 -6.47 5.66
CA ILE A 142 -5.51 -6.67 5.96
C ILE A 142 -5.80 -7.99 6.69
#